data_AF-A0A3M1ALV2-F1
#
_entry.id   AF-A0A3M1ALV2-F1
#
_cell.length_a   1.000
_cell.length_b   1.000
_cell.length_c   1.000
_cell.angle_alpha   90.00
_cell.angle_beta   90.00
_cell.angle_gamma   90.00
#
_symmetry.space_group_name_H-M   'P 1'
#
loop_
_entity.id
_entity.type
_entity.pdbx_description
1 polymer ?
#
loop_
_entity_poly.entity_id
_entity_poly.type
_entity_poly.pdbx_seq_one_letter_code
_entity_poly.pdbx_strand_id
1 'polypeptide(L)'
;MRDEFLNELFSALGQRAPAGADDTLPPAVWKEVFATPGGQAVLAEMVRLFVAPARAVPGEGVELAWYREGQAAVVLWLFERVYQKEDEGDE
;
A
#
# COMPACT_ATOMS: atom_id res chain seq x y z
N MET A 1 0.11 2.90 -17.75
CA MET A 1 1.44 3.17 -17.17
C MET A 1 1.41 3.27 -15.64
N ARG A 2 0.59 4.14 -15.01
CA ARG A 2 0.50 4.21 -13.52
C ARG A 2 -0.25 3.03 -12.91
N ASP A 3 -1.38 2.64 -13.51
CA ASP A 3 -2.21 1.50 -13.05
C ASP A 3 -1.51 0.15 -13.23
N GLU A 4 -0.64 0.06 -14.23
CA GLU A 4 0.12 -1.15 -14.58
C GLU A 4 1.23 -1.43 -13.57
N PHE A 5 1.96 -0.38 -13.16
CA PHE A 5 2.95 -0.46 -12.08
C PHE A 5 2.31 -0.86 -10.76
N LEU A 6 1.14 -0.29 -10.44
CA LEU A 6 0.42 -0.63 -9.22
C LEU A 6 -0.08 -2.07 -9.24
N ASN A 7 -0.67 -2.52 -10.35
CA ASN A 7 -1.10 -3.91 -10.51
C ASN A 7 0.05 -4.92 -10.39
N GLU A 8 1.23 -4.62 -10.96
CA GLU A 8 2.42 -5.45 -10.77
C GLU A 8 2.91 -5.46 -9.30
N LEU A 9 2.86 -4.31 -8.63
CA LEU A 9 3.25 -4.18 -7.22
C LEU A 9 2.31 -4.98 -6.30
N PHE A 10 1.00 -4.90 -6.53
CA PHE A 10 -0.02 -5.62 -5.78
C PHE A 10 0.03 -7.13 -6.06
N SER A 11 0.31 -7.54 -7.29
CA SER A 11 0.48 -8.94 -7.67
C SER A 11 1.72 -9.57 -7.02
N ALA A 12 2.83 -8.82 -6.94
CA ALA A 12 4.08 -9.30 -6.36
C ALA A 12 4.03 -9.51 -4.83
N LEU A 13 3.16 -8.79 -4.12
CA LEU A 13 3.14 -8.76 -2.65
C LEU A 13 1.97 -9.54 -2.01
N GLY A 14 1.12 -10.19 -2.82
CA GLY A 14 0.07 -11.07 -2.32
C GLY A 14 -0.95 -10.34 -1.45
N GLN A 15 -1.97 -9.74 -2.07
CA GLN A 15 -2.99 -8.96 -1.39
C GLN A 15 -3.65 -9.72 -0.23
N ARG A 16 -3.31 -9.32 1.00
CA ARG A 16 -4.19 -9.42 2.15
C ARG A 16 -4.00 -8.18 3.00
N ALA A 17 -5.11 -7.55 3.37
CA ALA A 17 -5.08 -6.52 4.41
C ALA A 17 -4.32 -7.07 5.63
N PRO A 18 -3.40 -6.29 6.22
CA PRO A 18 -2.68 -6.74 7.40
C PRO A 18 -3.67 -7.04 8.53
N ALA A 19 -3.36 -8.05 9.34
CA ALA A 19 -4.20 -8.41 10.48
C ALA A 19 -4.32 -7.23 11.44
N GLY A 20 -5.56 -6.77 11.70
CA GLY A 20 -5.83 -5.61 12.55
C GLY A 20 -5.80 -4.26 11.84
N ALA A 21 -5.73 -4.23 10.50
CA ALA A 21 -5.97 -3.00 9.75
C ALA A 21 -7.38 -2.48 10.05
N ASP A 22 -7.47 -1.23 10.50
CA ASP A 22 -8.74 -0.58 10.83
C ASP A 22 -9.43 -0.12 9.54
N ASP A 23 -10.47 -0.85 9.15
CA ASP A 23 -11.28 -0.56 7.96
C ASP A 23 -12.56 0.22 8.29
N THR A 24 -12.66 0.79 9.49
CA THR A 24 -13.83 1.58 9.89
C THR A 24 -13.84 2.99 9.30
N LEU A 25 -12.69 3.48 8.82
CA LEU A 25 -12.58 4.77 8.15
C LEU A 25 -13.03 4.66 6.69
N PRO A 26 -14.01 5.47 6.23
CA PRO A 26 -14.46 5.45 4.84
C PRO A 26 -13.30 5.76 3.87
N PRO A 27 -13.26 5.11 2.69
CA PRO A 27 -12.26 5.40 1.64
C PRO A 27 -12.15 6.89 1.28
N ALA A 28 -13.27 7.62 1.30
CA ALA A 28 -13.30 9.06 1.04
C ALA A 28 -12.43 9.88 2.01
N VAL A 29 -12.37 9.49 3.28
CA VAL A 29 -11.53 10.17 4.29
C VAL A 29 -10.05 9.99 3.97
N TRP A 30 -9.65 8.79 3.55
CA TRP A 30 -8.29 8.51 3.11
C TRP A 30 -7.92 9.34 1.88
N LYS A 31 -8.82 9.40 0.89
CA LYS A 31 -8.62 10.23 -0.31
C LYS A 31 -8.43 11.71 0.05
N GLU A 32 -9.27 12.26 0.93
CA GLU A 32 -9.21 13.67 1.31
C GLU A 32 -7.90 14.02 2.02
N VAL A 33 -7.49 13.22 3.01
CA VAL A 33 -6.24 13.44 3.76
C VAL A 33 -5.02 13.39 2.82
N PHE A 34 -5.02 12.45 1.88
CA PHE A 34 -3.89 12.21 0.98
C PHE A 34 -3.95 12.98 -0.35
N ALA A 35 -5.02 13.75 -0.60
CA ALA A 35 -5.13 14.61 -1.78
C ALA A 35 -4.25 15.87 -1.69
N THR A 36 -3.81 16.25 -0.49
CA THR A 36 -2.93 17.42 -0.29
C THR A 36 -1.50 17.15 -0.77
N PRO A 37 -0.71 18.18 -1.16
CA PRO A 37 0.71 17.99 -1.51
C PRO A 37 1.53 17.33 -0.39
N GLY A 38 1.22 17.65 0.87
CA GLY A 38 1.85 17.03 2.03
C GLY A 38 1.48 15.55 2.17
N GLY A 39 0.20 15.21 2.01
CA GLY A 39 -0.26 13.83 2.01
C GLY A 39 0.38 13.00 0.90
N GLN A 40 0.42 13.53 -0.33
CA GLN A 40 1.09 12.86 -1.45
C GLN A 40 2.59 12.64 -1.21
N ALA A 41 3.28 13.62 -0.60
CA ALA A 41 4.68 13.47 -0.24
C ALA A 41 4.90 12.38 0.82
N VAL A 42 4.01 12.28 1.81
CA VAL A 42 4.04 11.20 2.82
C VAL A 42 3.85 9.83 2.17
N LEU A 43 2.86 9.67 1.29
CA LEU A 43 2.65 8.41 0.57
C LEU A 43 3.86 8.00 -0.27
N ALA A 44 4.45 8.94 -1.01
CA ALA A 44 5.64 8.68 -1.82
C ALA A 44 6.82 8.23 -0.94
N GLU A 45 7.00 8.88 0.22
CA GLU A 45 8.06 8.52 1.15
C GLU A 45 7.82 7.14 1.80
N MET A 46 6.57 6.81 2.15
CA MET A 46 6.22 5.47 2.66
C MET A 46 6.53 4.37 1.63
N VAL A 47 6.20 4.59 0.36
CA VAL A 47 6.54 3.65 -0.72
C VAL A 47 8.06 3.49 -0.84
N ARG A 48 8.80 4.60 -0.82
CA ARG A 48 10.27 4.59 -0.90
C ARG A 48 10.91 3.83 0.27
N LEU A 49 10.40 4.02 1.48
CA LEU A 49 10.98 3.46 2.71
C LEU A 49 10.59 2.01 2.98
N PHE A 50 9.38 1.59 2.59
CA PHE A 50 8.85 0.31 3.04
C PHE A 50 8.56 -0.66 1.89
N VAL A 51 8.21 -0.17 0.70
CA VAL A 51 7.88 -1.05 -0.44
C VAL A 51 9.12 -1.34 -1.28
N ALA A 52 9.92 -0.31 -1.61
CA ALA A 52 11.13 -0.48 -2.39
C ALA A 52 12.16 -1.47 -1.77
N PRO A 53 12.37 -1.50 -0.43
CA PRO A 53 13.28 -2.44 0.21
C PRO A 53 12.64 -3.77 0.62
N ALA A 54 11.34 -4.00 0.37
CA ALA A 54 10.65 -5.22 0.80
C ALA A 54 10.95 -6.47 -0.04
N ARG A 55 11.79 -6.37 -1.07
CA ARG A 55 12.25 -7.56 -1.79
C ARG A 55 13.19 -8.36 -0.89
N ALA A 56 12.91 -9.65 -0.73
CA ALA A 56 13.76 -10.58 0.00
C ALA A 56 15.20 -10.51 -0.53
N VAL A 57 16.16 -10.23 0.35
CA VAL A 57 17.59 -10.16 0.01
C VAL A 57 18.21 -11.55 0.19
N PRO A 58 18.97 -12.08 -0.78
CA PRO A 58 19.65 -13.37 -0.63
C PRO A 58 20.56 -13.39 0.61
N GLY A 59 20.38 -14.41 1.47
CA GLY A 59 21.14 -14.55 2.71
C GLY A 59 20.53 -13.86 3.94
N GLU A 60 19.40 -13.19 3.78
CA GLU A 60 18.64 -12.62 4.89
C GLU A 60 17.85 -13.72 5.64
N GLY A 61 17.69 -13.56 6.96
CA GLY A 61 16.84 -14.43 7.77
C GLY A 61 15.37 -14.28 7.36
N VAL A 62 14.64 -15.40 7.35
CA VAL A 62 13.24 -15.47 6.89
C VAL A 62 12.35 -14.50 7.67
N GLU A 63 12.62 -14.32 8.96
CA GLU A 63 11.88 -13.42 9.86
C GLU A 63 12.01 -11.95 9.45
N LEU A 64 13.20 -11.54 8.99
CA LEU A 64 13.46 -10.17 8.57
C LEU A 64 12.85 -9.89 7.20
N ALA A 65 12.85 -10.87 6.30
CA ALA A 65 12.13 -10.80 5.04
C ALA A 65 10.62 -10.64 5.28
N TRP A 66 10.02 -11.48 6.14
CA TRP A 66 8.60 -11.40 6.51
C TRP A 66 8.22 -10.06 7.14
N TYR A 67 9.08 -9.50 7.99
CA TYR A 67 8.82 -8.21 8.61
C TYR A 67 8.72 -7.08 7.55
N ARG A 68 9.64 -7.06 6.57
CA ARG A 68 9.62 -6.07 5.49
C ARG A 68 8.45 -6.25 4.55
N GLU A 69 8.11 -7.49 4.19
CA GLU A 69 6.92 -7.79 3.39
C GLU A 69 5.65 -7.31 4.10
N GLY A 70 5.54 -7.53 5.42
CA GLY A 70 4.43 -7.02 6.22
C GLY A 70 4.34 -5.48 6.24
N GLN A 71 5.47 -4.77 6.33
CA GLN A 71 5.49 -3.31 6.23
C GLN A 71 5.05 -2.81 4.85
N ALA A 72 5.51 -3.45 3.77
CA ALA A 72 5.08 -3.11 2.42
C ALA A 72 3.58 -3.36 2.22
N ALA A 73 3.04 -4.44 2.78
CA ALA A 73 1.61 -4.75 2.70
C ALA A 73 0.74 -3.66 3.35
N VAL A 74 1.17 -3.08 4.48
CA VAL A 74 0.45 -1.94 5.13
C VAL A 74 0.43 -0.72 4.21
N VAL A 75 1.57 -0.37 3.61
CA VAL A 75 1.66 0.80 2.71
C VAL A 75 0.80 0.60 1.47
N LEU A 76 0.81 -0.61 0.91
CA LEU A 76 -0.03 -0.95 -0.23
C LEU A 76 -1.52 -0.91 0.09
N TRP A 77 -1.92 -1.43 1.25
CA TRP A 77 -3.30 -1.38 1.74
C TRP A 77 -3.81 0.06 1.88
N LEU A 78 -2.95 0.98 2.33
CA LEU A 78 -3.25 2.41 2.38
C LEU A 78 -3.38 3.00 0.98
N PHE A 79 -2.45 2.66 0.09
CA PHE A 79 -2.43 3.11 -1.28
C PHE A 79 -3.72 2.71 -2.03
N GLU A 80 -4.19 1.49 -1.80
CA GLU A 80 -5.46 1.02 -2.34
C GLU A 80 -6.64 1.89 -1.89
N ARG A 81 -6.73 2.31 -0.62
CA ARG A 81 -7.81 3.20 -0.15
C ARG A 81 -7.76 4.61 -0.73
N VAL A 82 -6.55 5.12 -0.99
CA VAL A 82 -6.35 6.45 -1.56
C VAL A 82 -6.61 6.45 -3.07
N TYR A 83 -6.27 5.37 -3.77
CA TYR A 83 -6.25 5.34 -5.24
C TYR A 83 -7.24 4.36 -5.87
N GLN A 84 -7.96 3.54 -5.10
CA GLN A 84 -9.15 2.89 -5.62
C GLN A 84 -10.09 3.98 -6.10
N LYS A 85 -10.42 3.91 -7.39
CA LYS A 85 -11.64 4.54 -7.87
C LYS A 85 -12.75 4.04 -6.95
N GLU A 86 -13.63 4.94 -6.54
CA GLU A 86 -14.98 4.46 -6.27
C GLU A 86 -15.36 3.78 -7.59
N ASP A 87 -15.31 2.45 -7.64
CA ASP A 87 -16.23 1.75 -8.51
C ASP A 87 -17.58 2.20 -7.96
N GLU A 88 -18.12 3.23 -8.62
CA GLU A 88 -19.47 3.69 -8.46
C GLU A 88 -20.32 2.43 -8.43
N GLY A 89 -20.81 2.09 -7.23
CA GLY A 89 -21.94 1.23 -7.09
C GLY A 89 -23.15 1.97 -7.63
N ASP A 90 -23.21 2.09 -8.95
CA ASP A 90 -24.47 2.20 -9.68
C ASP A 90 -25.03 0.76 -9.76
N GLU A 91 -25.85 0.39 -8.78
CA GLU A 91 -27.05 -0.44 -8.94
C GLU A 91 -27.96 -0.40 -7.70
#